data_AF-A0A9D4FLY0-F1
#
_entry.id   AF-A0A9D4FLY0-F1
#
_cell.length_a   1.000
_cell.length_b   1.000
_cell.length_c   1.000
_cell.angle_alpha   90.00
_cell.angle_beta   90.00
_cell.angle_gamma   90.00
#
_symmetry.space_group_name_H-M   'P 1'
#
loop_
_entity.id
_entity.type
_entity.pdbx_description
1 polymer ?
#
loop_
_entity_poly.entity_id
_entity_poly.type
_entity_poly.pdbx_seq_one_letter_code
_entity_poly.pdbx_strand_id
1 'polypeptide(L)'
;MPAKKKKSGKKKKSGKKSARGSPAKLGPDINELSKEYYLVQIRDLENRLARYQKKCDELEVSNGQFNDKFIQMDADKKGIVAFWKKQVEEKTDDIADLNDRLIGLQQAKDAEKEQYEAELSKIKNEFQETKDNLQTENVMQQARLASLEEFKVQKEELMKNFARMEAELAQKEQDHKDEIYRLERKQVIDKDALKKEMVNRVNQVASEFRKVSNKQMAETTKRTIRDNVSINAQLDKMSDKTTELISENDDLKKKNKEQRQKIEMLEDNEKEILKKNHSNQKIIKMLTEKCRNQEAIIEEFELREQEYQEVVGEVEMLRSQTESMKEEIDRINKDNDNLEFELKTETEKVTKEVSNRKKLERVLGDAAGALKTVLRNTGPDEPDTSDMNDVERRNNMLDHLLILLNSAAAIGVGPQPAEIGKQYKVRQKSAGETPGKQGIKRGELPVVSGPGTLPHYQLGDLGLIPRPKLPIPTSLDKMRVLSATTRLGGLRKVLCRSVGIQTVSAPKAMFYADQLLSRAPHATQEAVLHDLQPPDRARASPIMLGRISPMKKMAGKVM
;
A
#
# COMPACT_ATOMS: atom_id res chain seq x y z
N MET A 1 -10.39 -25.37 48.29
CA MET A 1 -11.49 -26.38 48.33
C MET A 1 -11.48 -27.14 49.66
N PRO A 2 -12.64 -27.62 50.15
CA PRO A 2 -12.93 -27.78 51.58
C PRO A 2 -13.04 -29.24 52.09
N ALA A 3 -13.22 -29.31 53.42
CA ALA A 3 -14.05 -30.26 54.20
C ALA A 3 -13.50 -31.64 54.64
N LYS A 4 -13.65 -31.91 55.95
CA LYS A 4 -14.34 -33.06 56.63
C LYS A 4 -13.82 -33.20 58.07
N LYS A 5 -14.54 -33.71 59.09
CA LYS A 5 -15.95 -33.93 59.43
C LYS A 5 -15.94 -34.43 60.91
N LYS A 6 -17.02 -34.16 61.64
CA LYS A 6 -17.42 -34.60 63.00
C LYS A 6 -17.20 -36.09 63.36
N LYS A 7 -17.11 -36.40 64.67
CA LYS A 7 -17.97 -37.34 65.47
C LYS A 7 -17.45 -37.41 66.92
N SER A 8 -18.17 -36.98 67.97
CA SER A 8 -19.25 -37.63 68.74
C SER A 8 -18.86 -38.89 69.54
N GLY A 9 -18.97 -38.82 70.87
CA GLY A 9 -18.98 -39.97 71.78
C GLY A 9 -19.45 -39.58 73.18
N LYS A 10 -20.51 -40.23 73.68
CA LYS A 10 -21.27 -39.94 74.92
C LYS A 10 -21.49 -41.24 75.70
N LYS A 11 -21.23 -41.26 77.02
CA LYS A 11 -21.80 -42.14 78.09
C LYS A 11 -21.16 -41.71 79.45
N LYS A 12 -21.86 -41.15 80.46
CA LYS A 12 -22.73 -41.73 81.53
C LYS A 12 -22.10 -42.96 82.22
N LYS A 13 -22.05 -43.18 83.54
CA LYS A 13 -22.83 -42.80 84.76
C LYS A 13 -22.03 -43.38 85.96
N SER A 14 -21.94 -42.82 87.18
CA SER A 14 -22.80 -43.08 88.37
C SER A 14 -22.05 -42.51 89.61
N GLY A 15 -22.66 -41.67 90.46
CA GLY A 15 -23.30 -42.04 91.74
C GLY A 15 -22.56 -41.37 92.93
N LYS A 16 -23.10 -41.11 94.13
CA LYS A 16 -24.44 -40.90 94.69
C LYS A 16 -24.24 -40.38 96.14
N LYS A 17 -24.85 -39.24 96.50
CA LYS A 17 -25.17 -38.73 97.87
C LYS A 17 -23.94 -38.48 98.80
N SER A 18 -23.94 -37.62 99.81
CA SER A 18 -24.97 -37.09 100.72
C SER A 18 -24.62 -35.69 101.22
N ALA A 19 -25.62 -35.04 101.82
CA ALA A 19 -25.59 -33.67 102.30
C ALA A 19 -25.27 -33.55 103.80
N ARG A 20 -24.94 -32.31 104.20
CA ARG A 20 -25.39 -31.59 105.41
C ARG A 20 -24.42 -31.51 106.60
N GLY A 21 -24.27 -30.29 107.12
CA GLY A 21 -23.86 -30.02 108.51
C GLY A 21 -22.97 -28.79 108.67
N SER A 22 -23.57 -27.65 109.03
CA SER A 22 -22.88 -26.41 109.45
C SER A 22 -22.42 -26.49 110.93
N PRO A 23 -21.81 -25.44 111.49
CA PRO A 23 -20.53 -25.47 112.19
C PRO A 23 -20.64 -25.73 113.70
N ALA A 24 -19.63 -26.36 114.29
CA ALA A 24 -19.43 -26.36 115.73
C ALA A 24 -17.95 -26.10 116.04
N LYS A 25 -17.68 -24.90 116.57
CA LYS A 25 -16.54 -24.65 117.45
C LYS A 25 -16.60 -25.68 118.57
N LEU A 26 -15.53 -26.45 118.74
CA LEU A 26 -15.03 -26.99 120.00
C LEU A 26 -13.62 -27.47 119.63
N GLY A 27 -12.60 -26.79 120.12
CA GLY A 27 -11.28 -27.38 120.19
C GLY A 27 -11.32 -28.43 121.29
N PRO A 28 -11.04 -29.71 120.99
CA PRO A 28 -10.26 -30.53 121.88
C PRO A 28 -8.79 -30.32 121.52
N ASP A 29 -7.92 -30.32 122.52
CA ASP A 29 -6.48 -30.42 122.31
C ASP A 29 -6.22 -31.50 121.25
N ILE A 30 -5.74 -31.05 120.08
CA ILE A 30 -5.28 -31.94 119.03
C ILE A 30 -4.12 -32.68 119.68
N ASN A 31 -4.36 -33.94 120.05
CA ASN A 31 -3.33 -34.88 120.50
C ASN A 31 -2.10 -34.66 119.61
N GLU A 32 -0.92 -34.37 120.17
CA GLU A 32 0.25 -33.93 119.39
C GLU A 32 0.50 -34.84 118.18
N LEU A 33 0.22 -36.14 118.33
CA LEU A 33 0.29 -37.15 117.27
C LEU A 33 -0.62 -36.89 116.04
N SER A 34 -1.85 -36.41 116.21
CA SER A 34 -2.75 -36.11 115.07
C SER A 34 -2.41 -34.76 114.42
N LYS A 35 -1.90 -33.80 115.20
CA LYS A 35 -1.33 -32.57 114.67
C LYS A 35 -0.09 -32.87 113.82
N GLU A 36 0.77 -33.76 114.30
CA GLU A 36 1.94 -34.24 113.58
C GLU A 36 1.57 -34.99 112.29
N TYR A 37 0.54 -35.85 112.33
CA TYR A 37 0.04 -36.52 111.12
C TYR A 37 -0.41 -35.55 110.04
N TYR A 38 -1.23 -34.53 110.38
CA TYR A 38 -1.64 -33.52 109.42
C TYR A 38 -0.49 -32.63 108.96
N LEU A 39 0.49 -32.32 109.82
CA LEU A 39 1.71 -31.60 109.43
C LEU A 39 2.56 -32.42 108.45
N VAL A 40 2.67 -33.74 108.63
CA VAL A 40 3.35 -34.62 107.67
C VAL A 40 2.59 -34.68 106.34
N GLN A 41 1.26 -34.72 106.38
CA GLN A 41 0.44 -34.70 105.16
C GLN A 41 0.53 -33.36 104.42
N ILE A 42 0.52 -32.24 105.14
CA ILE A 42 0.73 -30.91 104.57
C ILE A 42 2.11 -30.85 103.92
N ARG A 43 3.17 -31.31 104.59
CA ARG A 43 4.52 -31.38 104.00
C ARG A 43 4.57 -32.25 102.75
N ASP A 44 3.91 -33.40 102.71
CA ASP A 44 3.88 -34.24 101.51
C ASP A 44 3.12 -33.58 100.35
N LEU A 45 2.00 -32.91 100.65
CA LEU A 45 1.23 -32.15 99.65
C LEU A 45 2.00 -30.93 99.15
N GLU A 46 2.68 -30.20 100.03
CA GLU A 46 3.58 -29.09 99.68
C GLU A 46 4.74 -29.58 98.81
N ASN A 47 5.37 -30.70 99.17
CA ASN A 47 6.41 -31.33 98.36
C ASN A 47 5.89 -31.78 96.98
N ARG A 48 4.66 -32.29 96.91
CA ARG A 48 4.02 -32.65 95.64
C ARG A 48 3.67 -31.43 94.79
N LEU A 49 3.21 -30.35 95.42
CA LEU A 49 2.94 -29.09 94.76
C LEU A 49 4.24 -28.48 94.22
N ALA A 50 5.31 -28.45 95.01
CA ALA A 50 6.63 -28.00 94.58
C ALA A 50 7.17 -28.83 93.38
N ARG A 51 6.97 -30.15 93.38
CA ARG A 51 7.31 -31.01 92.22
C ARG A 51 6.49 -30.68 90.98
N TYR A 52 5.19 -30.41 91.12
CA TYR A 52 4.36 -30.02 89.99
C TYR A 52 4.70 -28.62 89.49
N GLN A 53 4.98 -27.67 90.38
CA GLN A 53 5.41 -26.33 90.01
C GLN A 53 6.73 -26.37 89.25
N LYS A 54 7.74 -27.09 89.78
CA LYS A 54 9.00 -27.31 89.07
C LYS A 54 8.79 -27.93 87.68
N LYS A 55 7.88 -28.92 87.57
CA LYS A 55 7.55 -29.54 86.28
C LYS A 55 6.83 -28.58 85.33
N CYS A 56 5.95 -27.71 85.84
CA CYS A 56 5.32 -26.66 85.04
C CYS A 56 6.37 -25.66 84.55
N ASP A 57 7.26 -25.19 85.42
CA ASP A 57 8.34 -24.28 85.07
C ASP A 57 9.29 -24.91 84.02
N GLU A 58 9.64 -26.19 84.19
CA GLU A 58 10.43 -26.96 83.21
C GLU A 58 9.72 -27.08 81.85
N LEU A 59 8.40 -27.34 81.85
CA LEU A 59 7.60 -27.41 80.63
C LEU A 59 7.44 -26.03 79.97
N GLU A 60 7.29 -24.95 80.74
CA GLU A 60 7.22 -23.58 80.22
C GLU A 60 8.53 -23.18 79.55
N VAL A 61 9.67 -23.44 80.20
CA VAL A 61 11.00 -23.20 79.61
C VAL A 61 11.20 -24.04 78.37
N SER A 62 10.85 -25.34 78.40
CA SER A 62 10.99 -26.21 77.22
C SER A 62 10.09 -25.76 76.06
N ASN A 63 8.86 -25.32 76.34
CA ASN A 63 7.93 -24.83 75.33
C ASN A 63 8.40 -23.50 74.73
N GLY A 64 8.95 -22.61 75.56
CA GLY A 64 9.64 -21.39 75.10
C GLY A 64 10.79 -21.71 74.16
N GLN A 65 11.68 -22.64 74.53
CA GLN A 65 12.79 -23.09 73.67
C GLN A 65 12.32 -23.69 72.34
N PHE A 66 11.21 -24.45 72.32
CA PHE A 66 10.64 -24.97 71.07
C PHE A 66 10.06 -23.87 70.20
N ASN A 67 9.37 -22.89 70.81
CA ASN A 67 8.85 -21.73 70.10
C ASN A 67 9.97 -20.90 69.47
N ASP A 68 11.06 -20.65 70.19
CA ASP A 68 12.21 -19.91 69.68
C ASP A 68 12.87 -20.62 68.50
N LYS A 69 13.05 -21.96 68.60
CA LYS A 69 13.54 -22.78 67.49
C LYS A 69 12.60 -22.74 66.28
N PHE A 70 11.29 -22.70 66.52
CA PHE A 70 10.30 -22.60 65.44
C PHE A 70 10.38 -21.23 64.74
N ILE A 71 10.47 -20.14 65.51
CA ILE A 71 10.65 -18.78 64.97
C ILE A 71 11.95 -18.68 64.18
N GLN A 72 13.05 -19.22 64.72
CA GLN A 72 14.34 -19.25 64.04
C GLN A 72 14.25 -20.02 62.72
N MET A 73 13.66 -21.23 62.73
CA MET A 73 13.49 -22.02 61.51
C MET A 73 12.58 -21.33 60.47
N ASP A 74 11.53 -20.63 60.91
CA ASP A 74 10.66 -19.87 60.01
C ASP A 74 11.40 -18.66 59.40
N ALA A 75 12.21 -17.96 60.19
CA ALA A 75 13.08 -16.89 59.71
C ALA A 75 14.13 -17.40 58.71
N ASP A 76 14.80 -18.52 59.02
CA ASP A 76 15.78 -19.15 58.13
C ASP A 76 15.13 -19.59 56.81
N LYS A 77 13.95 -20.22 56.87
CA LYS A 77 13.19 -20.60 55.67
C LYS A 77 12.83 -19.38 54.83
N LYS A 78 12.34 -18.30 55.45
CA LYS A 78 12.06 -17.04 54.75
C LYS A 78 13.31 -16.45 54.11
N GLY A 79 14.45 -16.49 54.81
CA GLY A 79 15.75 -16.05 54.28
C GLY A 79 16.20 -16.86 53.07
N ILE A 80 16.13 -18.20 53.15
CA ILE A 80 16.46 -19.11 52.05
C ILE A 80 15.53 -18.87 50.86
N VAL A 81 14.22 -18.76 51.08
CA VAL A 81 13.24 -18.49 50.02
C VAL A 81 13.50 -17.13 49.37
N ALA A 82 13.82 -16.09 50.15
CA ALA A 82 14.14 -14.77 49.62
C ALA A 82 15.42 -14.79 48.77
N PHE A 83 16.46 -15.51 49.22
CA PHE A 83 17.70 -15.69 48.45
C PHE A 83 17.44 -16.39 47.12
N TRP A 84 16.71 -17.52 47.12
CA TRP A 84 16.39 -18.23 45.89
C TRP A 84 15.49 -17.44 44.95
N LYS A 85 14.52 -16.68 45.48
CA LYS A 85 13.70 -15.77 44.66
C LYS A 85 14.57 -14.73 43.97
N LYS A 86 15.46 -14.05 44.72
CA LYS A 86 16.39 -13.08 44.16
C LYS A 86 17.30 -13.71 43.11
N GLN A 87 17.81 -14.92 43.37
CA GLN A 87 18.68 -15.60 42.43
C GLN A 87 17.96 -16.01 41.14
N VAL A 88 16.69 -16.44 41.24
CA VAL A 88 15.85 -16.76 40.08
C VAL A 88 15.55 -15.51 39.27
N GLU A 89 15.23 -14.40 39.94
CA GLU A 89 14.98 -13.10 39.30
C GLU A 89 16.22 -12.61 38.54
N GLU A 90 17.39 -12.59 39.18
CA GLU A 90 18.67 -12.24 38.54
C GLU A 90 18.97 -13.14 37.33
N LYS A 91 18.73 -14.45 37.43
CA LYS A 91 18.91 -15.38 36.30
C LYS A 91 17.86 -15.17 35.20
N THR A 92 16.66 -14.70 35.53
CA THR A 92 15.62 -14.38 34.54
C THR A 92 15.99 -13.12 33.78
N ASP A 93 16.50 -12.10 34.47
CA ASP A 93 17.00 -10.87 33.87
C ASP A 93 18.22 -11.16 32.96
N ASP A 94 19.19 -11.95 33.43
CA ASP A 94 20.33 -12.40 32.62
C ASP A 94 19.88 -13.10 31.32
N ILE A 95 18.84 -13.95 31.41
CA ILE A 95 18.28 -14.65 30.23
C ILE A 95 17.59 -13.66 29.29
N ALA A 96 16.88 -12.66 29.82
CA ALA A 96 16.25 -11.62 29.01
C ALA A 96 17.30 -10.81 28.24
N ASP A 97 18.35 -10.33 28.93
CA ASP A 97 19.45 -9.56 28.33
C ASP A 97 20.19 -10.35 27.24
N LEU A 98 20.45 -11.64 27.49
CA LEU A 98 21.08 -12.52 26.50
C LEU A 98 20.18 -12.77 25.28
N ASN A 99 18.87 -12.92 25.49
CA ASN A 99 17.90 -13.06 24.40
C ASN A 99 17.81 -11.79 23.56
N ASP A 100 17.75 -10.61 24.18
CA ASP A 100 17.73 -9.33 23.47
C ASP A 100 19.00 -9.14 22.64
N ARG A 101 20.16 -9.48 23.21
CA ARG A 101 21.44 -9.47 22.48
C ARG A 101 21.47 -10.46 21.33
N LEU A 102 20.92 -11.66 21.51
CA LEU A 102 20.84 -12.68 20.47
C LEU A 102 19.94 -12.20 19.32
N ILE A 103 18.78 -11.63 19.64
CA ILE A 103 17.86 -11.06 18.64
C ILE A 103 18.55 -9.92 17.89
N GLY A 104 19.22 -9.01 18.59
CA GLY A 104 19.96 -7.92 17.96
C GLY A 104 21.08 -8.41 17.02
N LEU A 105 21.85 -9.42 17.44
CA LEU A 105 22.87 -10.04 16.59
C LEU A 105 22.28 -10.76 15.38
N GLN A 106 21.14 -11.42 15.54
CA GLN A 106 20.44 -12.09 14.45
C GLN A 106 19.93 -11.07 13.43
N GLN A 107 19.30 -9.98 13.88
CA GLN A 107 18.87 -8.88 13.01
C GLN A 107 20.03 -8.23 12.27
N ALA A 108 21.15 -7.97 12.95
CA ALA A 108 22.35 -7.40 12.33
C ALA A 108 22.91 -8.33 11.25
N LYS A 109 23.00 -9.63 11.54
CA LYS A 109 23.43 -10.65 10.58
C LYS A 109 22.51 -10.72 9.36
N ASP A 110 21.20 -10.69 9.58
CA ASP A 110 20.22 -10.76 8.49
C ASP A 110 20.28 -9.48 7.63
N ALA A 111 20.47 -8.31 8.23
CA ALA A 111 20.68 -7.06 7.52
C ALA A 111 21.98 -7.05 6.69
N GLU A 112 23.09 -7.55 7.24
CA GLU A 112 24.35 -7.71 6.49
C GLU A 112 24.17 -8.68 5.33
N LYS A 113 23.46 -9.80 5.55
CA LYS A 113 23.17 -10.77 4.50
C LYS A 113 22.35 -10.15 3.37
N GLU A 114 21.30 -9.39 3.69
CA GLU A 114 20.49 -8.66 2.70
C GLU A 114 21.32 -7.64 1.93
N GLN A 115 22.24 -6.92 2.60
CA GLN A 115 23.17 -6.00 1.94
C GLN A 115 24.08 -6.72 0.95
N TYR A 116 24.71 -7.83 1.36
CA TYR A 116 25.56 -8.62 0.45
C TYR A 116 24.77 -9.22 -0.71
N GLU A 117 23.54 -9.70 -0.49
CA GLU A 117 22.68 -10.20 -1.56
C GLU A 117 22.28 -9.10 -2.54
N ALA A 118 21.99 -7.88 -2.05
CA ALA A 118 21.71 -6.71 -2.88
C ALA A 118 22.93 -6.28 -3.70
N GLU A 119 24.12 -6.24 -3.10
CA GLU A 119 25.37 -5.94 -3.81
C GLU A 119 25.69 -6.99 -4.88
N LEU A 120 25.51 -8.27 -4.56
CA LEU A 120 25.74 -9.36 -5.49
C LEU A 120 24.75 -9.31 -6.66
N SER A 121 23.48 -8.99 -6.39
CA SER A 121 22.46 -8.75 -7.41
C SER A 121 22.83 -7.56 -8.30
N LYS A 122 23.27 -6.45 -7.71
CA LYS A 122 23.72 -5.25 -8.44
C LYS A 122 24.89 -5.58 -9.36
N ILE A 123 25.93 -6.24 -8.87
CA ILE A 123 27.10 -6.64 -9.67
C ILE A 123 26.70 -7.60 -10.79
N LYS A 124 25.79 -8.55 -10.54
CA LYS A 124 25.27 -9.44 -11.59
C LYS A 124 24.53 -8.66 -12.68
N ASN A 125 23.72 -7.68 -12.32
CA ASN A 125 22.99 -6.85 -13.27
C ASN A 125 23.95 -5.99 -14.09
N GLU A 126 24.93 -5.33 -13.45
CA GLU A 126 25.96 -4.54 -14.13
C GLU A 126 26.81 -5.42 -15.09
N PHE A 127 27.16 -6.63 -14.66
CA PHE A 127 27.87 -7.59 -15.52
C PHE A 127 27.02 -8.04 -16.71
N GLN A 128 25.73 -8.27 -16.50
CA GLN A 128 24.83 -8.65 -17.58
C GLN A 128 24.62 -7.49 -18.57
N GLU A 129 24.46 -6.26 -18.09
CA GLU A 129 24.33 -5.07 -18.92
C GLU A 129 25.60 -4.80 -19.74
N THR A 130 26.78 -4.91 -19.12
CA THR A 130 28.06 -4.77 -19.84
C THR A 130 28.25 -5.86 -20.88
N LYS A 131 27.86 -7.09 -20.59
CA LYS A 131 27.84 -8.19 -21.55
C LYS A 131 26.92 -7.90 -22.73
N ASP A 132 25.70 -7.42 -22.48
CA ASP A 132 24.72 -7.10 -23.52
C ASP A 132 25.20 -5.91 -24.37
N ASN A 133 25.82 -4.90 -23.76
CA ASN A 133 26.45 -3.78 -24.45
C ASN A 133 27.59 -4.24 -25.38
N LEU A 134 28.51 -5.10 -24.89
CA LEU A 134 29.57 -5.65 -25.73
C LEU A 134 29.02 -6.55 -26.85
N GLN A 135 27.95 -7.31 -26.57
CA GLN A 135 27.31 -8.15 -27.57
C GLN A 135 26.65 -7.31 -28.68
N THR A 136 25.95 -6.23 -28.32
CA THR A 136 25.37 -5.30 -29.31
C THR A 136 26.45 -4.60 -30.13
N GLU A 137 27.56 -4.19 -29.50
CA GLU A 137 28.71 -3.63 -30.21
C GLU A 137 29.31 -4.65 -31.18
N ASN A 138 29.49 -5.90 -30.76
CA ASN A 138 30.01 -6.95 -31.62
C ASN A 138 29.11 -7.17 -32.84
N VAL A 139 27.79 -7.24 -32.65
CA VAL A 139 26.81 -7.34 -33.75
C VAL A 139 26.90 -6.13 -34.69
N MET A 140 27.04 -4.91 -34.15
CA MET A 140 27.21 -3.71 -34.96
C MET A 140 28.51 -3.76 -35.77
N GLN A 141 29.61 -4.19 -35.16
CA GLN A 141 30.90 -4.34 -35.83
C GLN A 141 30.83 -5.41 -36.93
N GLN A 142 30.15 -6.53 -36.69
CA GLN A 142 29.90 -7.55 -37.71
C GLN A 142 29.10 -6.99 -38.90
N ALA A 143 28.07 -6.18 -38.65
CA ALA A 143 27.31 -5.52 -39.72
C ALA A 143 28.18 -4.55 -40.53
N ARG A 144 29.06 -3.79 -39.86
CA ARG A 144 30.03 -2.90 -40.54
C ARG A 144 31.03 -3.69 -41.37
N LEU A 145 31.53 -4.81 -40.87
CA LEU A 145 32.43 -5.70 -41.60
C LEU A 145 31.75 -6.27 -42.85
N ALA A 146 30.52 -6.76 -42.73
CA ALA A 146 29.75 -7.25 -43.87
C ALA A 146 29.56 -6.17 -44.96
N SER A 147 29.25 -4.93 -44.56
CA SER A 147 29.15 -3.81 -45.50
C SER A 147 30.49 -3.49 -46.17
N LEU A 148 31.60 -3.60 -45.44
CA LEU A 148 32.94 -3.39 -46.00
C LEU A 148 33.33 -4.49 -46.99
N GLU A 149 32.99 -5.75 -46.68
CA GLU A 149 33.18 -6.89 -47.58
C GLU A 149 32.36 -6.72 -48.87
N GLU A 150 31.09 -6.31 -48.75
CA GLU A 150 30.24 -6.02 -49.90
C GLU A 150 30.84 -4.89 -50.76
N PHE A 151 31.29 -3.79 -50.14
CA PHE A 151 31.97 -2.72 -50.85
C PHE A 151 33.23 -3.20 -51.58
N LYS A 152 34.02 -4.08 -50.95
CA LYS A 152 35.22 -4.65 -51.58
C LYS A 152 34.86 -5.48 -52.81
N VAL A 153 33.84 -6.34 -52.71
CA VAL A 153 33.36 -7.16 -53.84
C VAL A 153 32.87 -6.27 -54.98
N GLN A 154 32.06 -5.26 -54.69
CA GLN A 154 31.57 -4.30 -55.68
C GLN A 154 32.71 -3.55 -56.38
N LYS A 155 33.75 -3.14 -55.62
CA LYS A 155 34.94 -2.50 -56.18
C LYS A 155 35.69 -3.43 -57.13
N GLU A 156 35.89 -4.69 -56.75
CA GLU A 156 36.57 -5.69 -57.60
C GLU A 156 35.78 -5.96 -58.90
N GLU A 157 34.46 -6.09 -58.80
CA GLU A 157 33.58 -6.25 -59.97
C GLU A 157 33.64 -5.03 -60.90
N LEU A 158 33.61 -3.82 -60.35
CA LEU A 158 33.73 -2.60 -61.12
C LEU A 158 35.09 -2.51 -61.83
N MET A 159 36.19 -2.83 -61.13
CA MET A 159 37.53 -2.87 -61.73
C MET A 159 37.62 -3.90 -62.87
N LYS A 160 37.00 -5.07 -62.70
CA LYS A 160 36.92 -6.09 -63.75
C LYS A 160 36.14 -5.60 -64.97
N ASN A 161 35.02 -4.89 -64.75
CA ASN A 161 34.24 -4.30 -65.82
C ASN A 161 35.03 -3.21 -66.58
N PHE A 162 35.78 -2.36 -65.86
CA PHE A 162 36.67 -1.38 -66.48
C PHE A 162 37.73 -2.06 -67.35
N ALA A 163 38.45 -3.05 -66.82
CA ALA A 163 39.46 -3.78 -67.57
C ALA A 163 38.89 -4.46 -68.83
N ARG A 164 37.67 -5.00 -68.74
CA ARG A 164 36.95 -5.54 -69.92
C ARG A 164 36.64 -4.46 -70.95
N MET A 165 36.10 -3.32 -70.53
CA MET A 165 35.78 -2.21 -71.44
C MET A 165 37.03 -1.64 -72.12
N GLU A 166 38.14 -1.51 -71.39
CA GLU A 166 39.43 -1.11 -71.95
C GLU A 166 39.93 -2.10 -72.99
N ALA A 167 39.83 -3.41 -72.73
CA ALA A 167 40.19 -4.45 -73.69
C ALA A 167 39.31 -4.43 -74.95
N GLU A 168 37.98 -4.28 -74.80
CA GLU A 168 37.05 -4.15 -75.92
C GLU A 168 37.33 -2.90 -76.76
N LEU A 169 37.68 -1.78 -76.11
CA LEU A 169 38.03 -0.54 -76.79
C LEU A 169 39.33 -0.68 -77.58
N ALA A 170 40.36 -1.27 -76.97
CA ALA A 170 41.62 -1.59 -77.64
C ALA A 170 41.42 -2.53 -78.84
N GLN A 171 40.55 -3.54 -78.70
CA GLN A 171 40.20 -4.43 -79.80
C GLN A 171 39.51 -3.67 -80.94
N LYS A 172 38.52 -2.82 -80.64
CA LYS A 172 37.84 -2.00 -81.67
C LYS A 172 38.80 -1.03 -82.37
N GLU A 173 39.74 -0.44 -81.65
CA GLU A 173 40.77 0.41 -82.24
C GLU A 173 41.66 -0.39 -83.20
N GLN A 174 42.02 -1.63 -82.83
CA GLN A 174 42.79 -2.51 -83.70
C GLN A 174 41.98 -2.96 -84.94
N ASP A 175 40.74 -3.39 -84.75
CA ASP A 175 39.84 -3.78 -85.84
C ASP A 175 39.62 -2.61 -86.80
N HIS A 176 39.48 -1.38 -86.29
CA HIS A 176 39.34 -0.18 -87.11
C HIS A 176 40.62 0.13 -87.89
N LYS A 177 41.80 0.01 -87.28
CA LYS A 177 43.09 0.14 -87.98
C LYS A 177 43.22 -0.89 -89.11
N ASP A 178 42.85 -2.14 -88.84
CA ASP A 178 42.88 -3.21 -89.82
C ASP A 178 41.90 -2.95 -90.97
N GLU A 179 40.70 -2.44 -90.66
CA GLU A 179 39.70 -2.08 -91.68
C GLU A 179 40.16 -0.89 -92.53
N ILE A 180 40.76 0.15 -91.92
CA ILE A 180 41.39 1.25 -92.66
C ILE A 180 42.44 0.69 -93.62
N TYR A 181 43.33 -0.17 -93.13
CA TYR A 181 44.37 -0.78 -93.97
C TYR A 181 43.78 -1.61 -95.12
N ARG A 182 42.70 -2.37 -94.88
CA ARG A 182 41.99 -3.11 -95.93
C ARG A 182 41.35 -2.19 -96.96
N LEU A 183 40.71 -1.11 -96.52
CA LEU A 183 40.08 -0.11 -97.39
C LEU A 183 41.14 0.62 -98.22
N GLU A 184 42.26 1.02 -97.63
CA GLU A 184 43.40 1.62 -98.34
C GLU A 184 43.96 0.66 -99.38
N ARG A 185 44.21 -0.61 -99.00
CA ARG A 185 44.68 -1.64 -99.93
C ARG A 185 43.70 -1.86 -101.08
N LYS A 186 42.40 -1.96 -100.77
CA LYS A 186 41.34 -2.12 -101.78
C LYS A 186 41.29 -0.90 -102.70
N GLN A 187 41.35 0.31 -102.15
CA GLN A 187 41.35 1.54 -102.94
C GLN A 187 42.55 1.61 -103.88
N VAL A 188 43.74 1.16 -103.45
CA VAL A 188 44.93 1.07 -104.31
C VAL A 188 44.70 0.08 -105.46
N ILE A 189 44.16 -1.10 -105.17
CA ILE A 189 43.86 -2.13 -106.19
C ILE A 189 42.78 -1.63 -107.15
N ASP A 190 41.67 -1.10 -106.64
CA ASP A 190 40.56 -0.58 -107.43
C ASP A 190 41.01 0.60 -108.30
N LYS A 191 41.89 1.47 -107.80
CA LYS A 191 42.50 2.55 -108.59
C LYS A 191 43.36 2.00 -109.74
N ASP A 192 44.10 0.91 -109.53
CA ASP A 192 44.88 0.25 -110.58
C ASP A 192 43.99 -0.49 -111.59
N ALA A 193 42.95 -1.17 -111.11
CA ALA A 193 41.94 -1.83 -111.93
C ALA A 193 41.18 -0.80 -112.78
N LEU A 194 40.77 0.33 -112.19
CA LEU A 194 40.09 1.41 -112.90
C LEU A 194 41.00 2.07 -113.94
N LYS A 195 42.31 2.23 -113.66
CA LYS A 195 43.27 2.68 -114.68
C LYS A 195 43.33 1.71 -115.86
N LYS A 196 43.42 0.39 -115.59
CA LYS A 196 43.40 -0.66 -116.61
C LYS A 196 42.08 -0.66 -117.39
N GLU A 197 40.96 -0.55 -116.69
CA GLU A 197 39.63 -0.46 -117.29
C GLU A 197 39.49 0.80 -118.14
N MET A 198 39.91 1.96 -117.67
CA MET A 198 39.89 3.21 -118.44
C MET A 198 40.69 3.07 -119.74
N VAL A 199 41.89 2.48 -119.69
CA VAL A 199 42.68 2.18 -120.88
C VAL A 199 41.93 1.22 -121.81
N ASN A 200 41.37 0.14 -121.26
CA ASN A 200 40.57 -0.81 -122.03
C ASN A 200 39.30 -0.19 -122.62
N ARG A 201 38.65 0.72 -121.91
CA ARG A 201 37.40 1.38 -122.29
C ARG A 201 37.67 2.48 -123.32
N VAL A 202 38.81 3.15 -123.27
CA VAL A 202 39.29 4.00 -124.39
C VAL A 202 39.53 3.14 -125.63
N ASN A 203 40.15 1.96 -125.50
CA ASN A 203 40.33 1.02 -126.61
C ASN A 203 39.00 0.44 -127.12
N GLN A 204 38.07 0.13 -126.21
CA GLN A 204 36.73 -0.35 -126.51
C GLN A 204 35.92 0.76 -127.18
N VAL A 205 35.94 2.00 -126.70
CA VAL A 205 35.27 3.17 -127.30
C VAL A 205 35.87 3.46 -128.67
N ALA A 206 37.18 3.30 -128.88
CA ALA A 206 37.78 3.36 -130.21
C ALA A 206 37.26 2.24 -131.14
N SER A 207 37.00 1.04 -130.61
CA SER A 207 36.41 -0.10 -131.34
C SER A 207 34.89 0.03 -131.53
N GLU A 208 34.17 0.57 -130.56
CA GLU A 208 32.73 0.82 -130.55
C GLU A 208 32.42 2.02 -131.44
N PHE A 209 33.25 3.08 -131.50
CA PHE A 209 33.12 4.11 -132.54
C PHE A 209 33.18 3.50 -133.95
N ARG A 210 34.00 2.46 -134.14
CA ARG A 210 34.05 1.71 -135.41
C ARG A 210 32.83 0.79 -135.63
N LYS A 211 32.15 0.33 -134.56
CA LYS A 211 31.01 -0.62 -134.63
C LYS A 211 29.63 0.04 -134.55
N VAL A 212 29.45 1.06 -133.72
CA VAL A 212 28.23 1.88 -133.54
C VAL A 212 27.97 2.74 -134.78
N SER A 213 29.01 3.05 -135.56
CA SER A 213 28.83 3.52 -136.95
C SER A 213 28.04 2.52 -137.83
N ASN A 214 27.95 1.24 -137.45
CA ASN A 214 27.51 0.16 -138.32
C ASN A 214 26.21 -0.56 -137.93
N LYS A 215 25.50 -0.19 -136.84
CA LYS A 215 24.23 -0.87 -136.55
C LYS A 215 23.30 -0.14 -135.57
N GLN A 216 22.29 0.53 -136.12
CA GLN A 216 21.13 1.00 -135.36
C GLN A 216 20.11 -0.13 -135.13
N MET A 217 19.74 -0.28 -133.84
CA MET A 217 18.47 -0.69 -133.21
C MET A 217 17.66 -1.91 -133.69
N ALA A 218 17.22 -2.74 -132.72
CA ALA A 218 16.11 -3.68 -132.89
C ALA A 218 15.13 -3.64 -131.70
N GLU A 219 13.83 -3.62 -132.03
CA GLU A 219 12.67 -3.35 -131.16
C GLU A 219 12.42 -4.36 -130.03
N THR A 220 12.93 -5.59 -130.12
CA THR A 220 12.72 -6.65 -129.11
C THR A 220 13.17 -6.22 -127.71
N THR A 221 14.22 -5.41 -127.64
CA THR A 221 14.75 -4.82 -126.40
C THR A 221 13.72 -3.94 -125.68
N LYS A 222 12.87 -3.22 -126.42
CA LYS A 222 11.88 -2.30 -125.84
C LYS A 222 10.74 -3.06 -125.14
N ARG A 223 10.41 -4.26 -125.60
CA ARG A 223 9.35 -5.09 -125.00
C ARG A 223 9.80 -5.71 -123.68
N THR A 224 11.01 -6.27 -123.63
CA THR A 224 11.60 -6.82 -122.40
C THR A 224 11.79 -5.76 -121.31
N ILE A 225 12.05 -4.50 -121.69
CA ILE A 225 12.11 -3.38 -120.75
C ILE A 225 10.73 -3.13 -120.12
N ARG A 226 9.65 -3.11 -120.91
CA ARG A 226 8.30 -2.88 -120.38
C ARG A 226 7.85 -3.97 -119.40
N ASP A 227 8.11 -5.23 -119.71
CA ASP A 227 7.73 -6.34 -118.83
C ASP A 227 8.54 -6.34 -117.52
N ASN A 228 9.84 -6.01 -117.58
CA ASN A 228 10.66 -5.81 -116.37
C ASN A 228 10.18 -4.63 -115.52
N VAL A 229 9.78 -3.52 -116.13
CA VAL A 229 9.23 -2.36 -115.38
C VAL A 229 7.96 -2.75 -114.63
N SER A 230 7.08 -3.54 -115.26
CA SER A 230 5.85 -4.03 -114.62
C SER A 230 6.13 -4.97 -113.44
N ILE A 231 7.05 -5.92 -113.61
CA ILE A 231 7.44 -6.87 -112.55
C ILE A 231 8.12 -6.14 -111.39
N ASN A 232 9.03 -5.20 -111.69
CA ASN A 232 9.69 -4.39 -110.65
C ASN A 232 8.66 -3.57 -109.86
N ALA A 233 7.68 -2.95 -110.51
CA ALA A 233 6.63 -2.21 -109.82
C ALA A 233 5.77 -3.10 -108.89
N GLN A 234 5.64 -4.40 -109.17
CA GLN A 234 4.96 -5.35 -108.27
C GLN A 234 5.88 -5.80 -107.13
N LEU A 235 7.17 -6.02 -107.40
CA LEU A 235 8.17 -6.33 -106.37
C LEU A 235 8.31 -5.17 -105.37
N ASP A 236 8.30 -3.92 -105.85
CA ASP A 236 8.36 -2.74 -104.99
C ASP A 236 7.17 -2.71 -104.01
N LYS A 237 5.94 -2.95 -104.50
CA LYS A 237 4.75 -3.03 -103.64
C LYS A 237 4.82 -4.17 -102.61
N MET A 238 5.33 -5.33 -103.01
CA MET A 238 5.54 -6.46 -102.09
C MET A 238 6.62 -6.17 -101.05
N SER A 239 7.67 -5.46 -101.46
CA SER A 239 8.75 -4.98 -100.58
C SER A 239 8.20 -3.98 -99.57
N ASP A 240 7.44 -2.98 -100.01
CA ASP A 240 6.79 -1.99 -99.14
C ASP A 240 5.91 -2.69 -98.10
N LYS A 241 5.07 -3.64 -98.52
CA LYS A 241 4.22 -4.40 -97.58
C LYS A 241 5.04 -5.22 -96.58
N THR A 242 6.17 -5.77 -97.01
CA THR A 242 7.09 -6.50 -96.13
C THR A 242 7.72 -5.57 -95.10
N THR A 243 8.10 -4.35 -95.50
CA THR A 243 8.65 -3.35 -94.57
C THR A 243 7.63 -2.88 -93.53
N GLU A 244 6.36 -2.69 -93.94
CA GLU A 244 5.27 -2.36 -93.00
C GLU A 244 5.06 -3.46 -91.96
N LEU A 245 5.01 -4.72 -92.38
CA LEU A 245 4.84 -5.86 -91.46
C LEU A 245 6.02 -6.02 -90.50
N ILE A 246 7.24 -5.74 -90.95
CA ILE A 246 8.42 -5.72 -90.08
C ILE A 246 8.27 -4.62 -89.03
N SER A 247 7.89 -3.41 -89.43
CA SER A 247 7.67 -2.29 -88.51
C SER A 247 6.59 -2.60 -87.47
N GLU A 248 5.44 -3.17 -87.89
CA GLU A 248 4.37 -3.55 -86.97
C GLU A 248 4.82 -4.65 -85.99
N ASN A 249 5.61 -5.62 -86.47
CA ASN A 249 6.16 -6.67 -85.62
C ASN A 249 7.13 -6.11 -84.57
N ASP A 250 7.97 -5.15 -84.94
CA ASP A 250 8.90 -4.50 -84.03
C ASP A 250 8.18 -3.63 -82.99
N ASP A 251 7.12 -2.92 -83.38
CA ASP A 251 6.25 -2.19 -82.46
C ASP A 251 5.53 -3.13 -81.48
N LEU A 252 5.05 -4.29 -81.95
CA LEU A 252 4.44 -5.31 -81.10
C LEU A 252 5.44 -5.92 -80.13
N LYS A 253 6.67 -6.20 -80.57
CA LYS A 253 7.76 -6.66 -79.69
C LYS A 253 8.09 -5.61 -78.62
N LYS A 254 8.15 -4.34 -78.99
CA LYS A 254 8.39 -3.24 -78.05
C LYS A 254 7.27 -3.15 -77.01
N LYS A 255 6.01 -3.17 -77.43
CA LYS A 255 4.85 -3.19 -76.52
C LYS A 255 4.88 -4.41 -75.59
N ASN A 256 5.22 -5.60 -76.10
CA ASN A 256 5.32 -6.81 -75.29
C ASN A 256 6.43 -6.68 -74.24
N LYS A 257 7.59 -6.12 -74.59
CA LYS A 257 8.68 -5.84 -73.65
C LYS A 257 8.24 -4.86 -72.55
N GLU A 258 7.55 -3.78 -72.92
CA GLU A 258 7.02 -2.80 -71.96
C GLU A 258 5.98 -3.43 -71.01
N GLN A 259 5.10 -4.29 -71.53
CA GLN A 259 4.12 -5.02 -70.72
C GLN A 259 4.80 -5.99 -69.75
N ARG A 260 5.83 -6.74 -70.20
CA ARG A 260 6.61 -7.62 -69.33
C ARG A 260 7.28 -6.86 -68.18
N GLN A 261 7.88 -5.70 -68.48
CA GLN A 261 8.48 -4.85 -67.44
C GLN A 261 7.43 -4.33 -66.45
N LYS A 262 6.22 -3.98 -66.90
CA LYS A 262 5.13 -3.59 -65.99
C LYS A 262 4.68 -4.74 -65.09
N ILE A 263 4.57 -5.96 -65.63
CA ILE A 263 4.22 -7.14 -64.85
C ILE A 263 5.28 -7.39 -63.76
N GLU A 264 6.56 -7.38 -64.12
CA GLU A 264 7.67 -7.55 -63.18
C GLU A 264 7.64 -6.52 -62.04
N MET A 265 7.46 -5.23 -62.37
CA MET A 265 7.31 -4.18 -61.35
C MET A 265 6.10 -4.39 -60.43
N LEU A 266 4.97 -4.87 -60.98
CA LEU A 266 3.76 -5.14 -60.20
C LEU A 266 3.96 -6.34 -59.26
N GLU A 267 4.61 -7.40 -59.72
CA GLU A 267 4.94 -8.58 -58.90
C GLU A 267 5.88 -8.21 -57.74
N ASP A 268 6.87 -7.35 -57.98
CA ASP A 268 7.78 -6.92 -56.92
C ASP A 268 7.08 -6.00 -55.90
N ASN A 269 6.20 -5.10 -56.35
CA ASN A 269 5.35 -4.32 -55.46
C ASN A 269 4.42 -5.22 -54.62
N GLU A 270 3.83 -6.26 -55.22
CA GLU A 270 2.99 -7.21 -54.51
C GLU A 270 3.78 -7.95 -53.43
N LYS A 271 4.99 -8.45 -53.74
CA LYS A 271 5.89 -9.07 -52.76
C LYS A 271 6.23 -8.11 -51.62
N GLU A 272 6.47 -6.83 -51.90
CA GLU A 272 6.76 -5.84 -50.88
C GLU A 272 5.55 -5.58 -49.97
N ILE A 273 4.35 -5.45 -50.55
CA ILE A 273 3.10 -5.30 -49.81
C ILE A 273 2.82 -6.53 -48.95
N LEU A 274 3.05 -7.75 -49.46
CA LEU A 274 2.91 -8.99 -48.69
C LEU A 274 3.87 -9.02 -47.49
N LYS A 275 5.13 -8.60 -47.67
CA LYS A 275 6.11 -8.49 -46.57
C LYS A 275 5.65 -7.47 -45.52
N LYS A 276 5.20 -6.29 -45.94
CA LYS A 276 4.68 -5.23 -45.05
C LYS A 276 3.40 -5.70 -44.32
N ASN A 277 2.51 -6.39 -45.01
CA ASN A 277 1.29 -6.94 -44.42
C ASN A 277 1.65 -8.02 -43.38
N HIS A 278 2.58 -8.91 -43.70
CA HIS A 278 3.06 -9.93 -42.77
C HIS A 278 3.71 -9.33 -41.52
N SER A 279 4.54 -8.29 -41.65
CA SER A 279 5.10 -7.58 -40.49
C SER A 279 4.02 -6.88 -39.68
N ASN A 280 3.08 -6.21 -40.33
CA ASN A 280 1.95 -5.56 -39.65
C ASN A 280 1.08 -6.58 -38.91
N GLN A 281 0.85 -7.76 -39.49
CA GLN A 281 0.10 -8.83 -38.85
C GLN A 281 0.82 -9.39 -37.62
N LYS A 282 2.16 -9.48 -37.63
CA LYS A 282 2.96 -9.80 -36.44
C LYS A 282 2.81 -8.74 -35.35
N ILE A 283 2.89 -7.46 -35.72
CA ILE A 283 2.71 -6.34 -34.78
C ILE A 283 1.30 -6.37 -34.17
N ILE A 284 0.26 -6.60 -34.99
CA ILE A 284 -1.12 -6.74 -34.51
C ILE A 284 -1.23 -7.89 -33.51
N LYS A 285 -0.68 -9.07 -33.81
CA LYS A 285 -0.66 -10.21 -32.87
C LYS A 285 0.02 -9.86 -31.55
N MET A 286 1.20 -9.24 -31.60
CA MET A 286 1.91 -8.79 -30.41
C MET A 286 1.12 -7.76 -29.59
N LEU A 287 0.47 -6.79 -30.25
CA LEU A 287 -0.36 -5.79 -29.58
C LEU A 287 -1.60 -6.42 -28.97
N THR A 288 -2.26 -7.35 -29.67
CA THR A 288 -3.41 -8.10 -29.13
C THR A 288 -3.02 -8.92 -27.90
N GLU A 289 -1.86 -9.56 -27.92
CA GLU A 289 -1.35 -10.32 -26.77
C GLU A 289 -1.01 -9.40 -25.60
N LYS A 290 -0.39 -8.25 -25.86
CA LYS A 290 -0.17 -7.22 -24.83
C LYS A 290 -1.49 -6.70 -24.23
N CYS A 291 -2.51 -6.46 -25.05
CA CYS A 291 -3.83 -6.05 -24.55
C CYS A 291 -4.46 -7.12 -23.66
N ARG A 292 -4.41 -8.40 -24.06
CA ARG A 292 -4.88 -9.50 -23.20
C ARG A 292 -4.14 -9.59 -21.87
N ASN A 293 -2.82 -9.43 -21.90
CA ASN A 293 -2.02 -9.43 -20.67
C ASN A 293 -2.39 -8.24 -19.77
N GLN A 294 -2.65 -7.07 -20.35
CA GLN A 294 -3.12 -5.90 -19.60
C GLN A 294 -4.52 -6.11 -19.03
N GLU A 295 -5.43 -6.73 -19.78
CA GLU A 295 -6.78 -7.09 -19.31
C GLU A 295 -6.71 -8.06 -18.12
N ALA A 296 -5.86 -9.08 -18.18
CA ALA A 296 -5.65 -10.01 -17.06
C ALA A 296 -5.11 -9.31 -15.80
N ILE A 297 -4.17 -8.38 -15.96
CA ILE A 297 -3.64 -7.58 -14.84
C ILE A 297 -4.74 -6.68 -14.24
N ILE A 298 -5.60 -6.09 -15.07
CA ILE A 298 -6.73 -5.29 -14.59
C ILE A 298 -7.70 -6.16 -13.78
N GLU A 299 -8.02 -7.36 -14.28
CA GLU A 299 -8.89 -8.32 -13.57
C GLU A 299 -8.28 -8.73 -12.21
N GLU A 300 -6.97 -8.97 -12.14
CA GLU A 300 -6.27 -9.23 -10.87
C GLU A 300 -6.37 -8.04 -9.90
N PHE A 301 -6.22 -6.81 -10.39
CA PHE A 301 -6.37 -5.61 -9.56
C PHE A 301 -7.81 -5.40 -9.08
N GLU A 302 -8.81 -5.66 -9.93
CA GLU A 302 -10.22 -5.59 -9.54
C GLU A 302 -10.55 -6.61 -8.45
N LEU A 303 -10.02 -7.83 -8.56
CA LEU A 303 -10.22 -8.88 -7.55
C LEU A 303 -9.51 -8.49 -6.23
N ARG A 304 -8.31 -7.92 -6.31
CA ARG A 304 -7.58 -7.41 -5.15
C ARG A 304 -8.30 -6.24 -4.48
N GLU A 305 -8.95 -5.37 -5.25
CA GLU A 305 -9.74 -4.26 -4.74
C GLU A 305 -11.00 -4.76 -4.01
N GLN A 306 -11.65 -5.81 -4.52
CA GLN A 306 -12.78 -6.47 -3.84
C GLN A 306 -12.34 -7.05 -2.50
N GLU A 307 -11.25 -7.82 -2.45
CA GLU A 307 -10.69 -8.34 -1.19
C GLU A 307 -10.38 -7.21 -0.20
N TYR A 308 -9.82 -6.10 -0.68
CA TYR A 308 -9.54 -4.95 0.18
C TYR A 308 -10.82 -4.32 0.73
N GLN A 309 -11.87 -4.20 -0.09
CA GLN A 309 -13.18 -3.69 0.36
C GLN A 309 -13.81 -4.61 1.43
N GLU A 310 -13.71 -5.93 1.27
CA GLU A 310 -14.17 -6.90 2.27
C GLU A 310 -13.44 -6.72 3.60
N VAL A 311 -12.11 -6.64 3.59
CA VAL A 311 -11.30 -6.42 4.79
C VAL A 311 -11.60 -5.07 5.45
N VAL A 312 -11.80 -4.01 4.65
CA VAL A 312 -12.21 -2.71 5.19
C VAL A 312 -13.56 -2.80 5.89
N GLY A 313 -14.52 -3.52 5.31
CA GLY A 313 -15.82 -3.79 5.93
C GLY A 313 -15.69 -4.56 7.26
N GLU A 314 -14.83 -5.57 7.32
CA GLU A 314 -14.54 -6.31 8.56
C GLU A 314 -13.92 -5.40 9.63
N VAL A 315 -12.98 -4.55 9.25
CA VAL A 315 -12.34 -3.59 10.17
C VAL A 315 -13.36 -2.58 10.71
N GLU A 316 -14.28 -2.08 9.87
CA GLU A 316 -15.35 -1.19 10.31
C GLU A 316 -16.30 -1.87 11.30
N MET A 317 -16.67 -3.12 11.03
CA MET A 317 -17.49 -3.93 11.95
C MET A 317 -16.80 -4.16 13.30
N LEU A 318 -15.51 -4.53 13.29
CA LEU A 318 -14.73 -4.71 14.52
C LEU A 318 -14.55 -3.40 15.30
N ARG A 319 -14.38 -2.27 14.61
CA ARG A 319 -14.34 -0.94 15.24
C ARG A 319 -15.66 -0.62 15.94
N SER A 320 -16.79 -0.84 15.27
CA SER A 320 -18.13 -0.65 15.85
C SER A 320 -18.34 -1.53 17.09
N GLN A 321 -17.94 -2.80 17.04
CA GLN A 321 -17.99 -3.69 18.21
C GLN A 321 -17.11 -3.19 19.35
N THR A 322 -15.90 -2.73 19.05
CA THR A 322 -14.97 -2.17 20.06
C THR A 322 -15.53 -0.91 20.70
N GLU A 323 -16.18 -0.05 19.92
CA GLU A 323 -16.82 1.17 20.41
C GLU A 323 -18.01 0.85 21.32
N SER A 324 -18.86 -0.10 20.92
CA SER A 324 -19.97 -0.62 21.74
C SER A 324 -19.48 -1.20 23.08
N MET A 325 -18.43 -2.03 23.05
CA MET A 325 -17.84 -2.58 24.28
C MET A 325 -17.24 -1.50 25.18
N LYS A 326 -16.63 -0.45 24.61
CA LYS A 326 -16.15 0.70 25.39
C LYS A 326 -17.29 1.45 26.07
N GLU A 327 -18.39 1.70 25.34
CA GLU A 327 -19.57 2.32 25.94
C GLU A 327 -20.16 1.47 27.08
N GLU A 328 -20.17 0.15 26.94
CA GLU A 328 -20.62 -0.76 27.99
C GLU A 328 -19.70 -0.72 29.21
N ILE A 329 -18.38 -0.73 29.01
CA ILE A 329 -17.39 -0.55 30.08
C ILE A 329 -17.60 0.79 30.81
N ASP A 330 -17.82 1.87 30.06
CA ASP A 330 -18.06 3.20 30.66
C ASP A 330 -19.36 3.25 31.47
N ARG A 331 -20.40 2.53 31.04
CA ARG A 331 -21.65 2.38 31.82
C ARG A 331 -21.39 1.61 33.11
N ILE A 332 -20.72 0.47 33.03
CA ILE A 332 -20.38 -0.36 34.20
C ILE A 332 -19.50 0.41 35.18
N ASN A 333 -18.53 1.20 34.70
CA ASN A 333 -17.68 2.02 35.55
C ASN A 333 -18.49 3.08 36.30
N LYS A 334 -19.43 3.78 35.63
CA LYS A 334 -20.33 4.73 36.29
C LYS A 334 -21.21 4.06 37.35
N ASP A 335 -21.72 2.86 37.06
CA ASP A 335 -22.52 2.09 38.02
C ASP A 335 -21.68 1.66 39.22
N ASN A 336 -20.43 1.24 39.00
CA ASN A 336 -19.48 0.93 40.08
C ASN A 336 -19.16 2.17 40.93
N ASP A 337 -18.91 3.33 40.32
CA ASP A 337 -18.66 4.59 41.03
C ASP A 337 -19.86 4.98 41.91
N ASN A 338 -21.09 4.80 41.40
CA ASN A 338 -22.31 5.04 42.15
C ASN A 338 -22.44 4.07 43.34
N LEU A 339 -22.21 2.78 43.11
CA LEU A 339 -22.25 1.76 44.16
C LEU A 339 -21.16 1.99 45.22
N GLU A 340 -19.97 2.42 44.83
CA GLU A 340 -18.91 2.80 45.76
C GLU A 340 -19.31 4.02 46.60
N PHE A 341 -19.97 5.01 45.98
CA PHE A 341 -20.49 6.16 46.70
C PHE A 341 -21.57 5.74 47.71
N GLU A 342 -22.54 4.92 47.30
CA GLU A 342 -23.56 4.37 48.21
C GLU A 342 -22.92 3.59 49.36
N LEU A 343 -21.96 2.72 49.06
CA LEU A 343 -21.23 1.94 50.07
C LEU A 343 -20.49 2.85 51.06
N LYS A 344 -19.84 3.92 50.58
CA LYS A 344 -19.20 4.94 51.45
C LYS A 344 -20.24 5.63 52.34
N THR A 345 -21.37 6.06 51.80
CA THR A 345 -22.41 6.71 52.63
C THR A 345 -22.99 5.78 53.68
N GLU A 346 -23.21 4.50 53.34
CA GLU A 346 -23.76 3.53 54.28
C GLU A 346 -22.75 3.13 55.35
N THR A 347 -21.46 2.96 54.98
CA THR A 347 -20.39 2.74 55.96
C THR A 347 -20.23 3.94 56.90
N GLU A 348 -20.34 5.17 56.41
CA GLU A 348 -20.37 6.36 57.27
C GLU A 348 -21.54 6.34 58.25
N LYS A 349 -22.77 6.01 57.81
CA LYS A 349 -23.93 5.87 58.71
C LYS A 349 -23.67 4.81 59.77
N VAL A 350 -23.19 3.63 59.38
CA VAL A 350 -22.86 2.54 60.30
C VAL A 350 -21.79 2.98 61.31
N THR A 351 -20.75 3.71 60.89
CA THR A 351 -19.71 4.20 61.82
C THR A 351 -20.26 5.22 62.81
N LYS A 352 -21.17 6.11 62.37
CA LYS A 352 -21.88 7.06 63.24
C LYS A 352 -22.76 6.32 64.25
N GLU A 353 -23.53 5.34 63.80
CA GLU A 353 -24.35 4.49 64.68
C GLU A 353 -23.50 3.71 65.70
N VAL A 354 -22.39 3.10 65.28
CA VAL A 354 -21.46 2.41 66.19
C VAL A 354 -20.85 3.38 67.21
N SER A 355 -20.50 4.60 66.80
CA SER A 355 -20.01 5.65 67.70
C SER A 355 -21.08 6.07 68.71
N ASN A 356 -22.30 6.29 68.25
CA ASN A 356 -23.45 6.62 69.11
C ASN A 356 -23.75 5.49 70.10
N ARG A 357 -23.75 4.24 69.64
CA ARG A 357 -23.92 3.04 70.48
C ARG A 357 -22.84 2.97 71.56
N LYS A 358 -21.57 3.18 71.21
CA LYS A 358 -20.45 3.22 72.18
C LYS A 358 -20.62 4.34 73.21
N LYS A 359 -21.06 5.53 72.78
CA LYS A 359 -21.35 6.65 73.70
C LYS A 359 -22.49 6.28 74.66
N LEU A 360 -23.56 5.67 74.15
CA LEU A 360 -24.69 5.21 74.96
C LEU A 360 -24.29 4.11 75.96
N GLU A 361 -23.52 3.11 75.54
CA GLU A 361 -22.97 2.08 76.43
C GLU A 361 -22.15 2.70 77.57
N ARG A 362 -21.38 3.75 77.27
CA ARG A 362 -20.58 4.47 78.26
C ARG A 362 -21.47 5.19 79.28
N VAL A 363 -22.48 5.94 78.83
CA VAL A 363 -23.47 6.59 79.70
C VAL A 363 -24.23 5.58 80.55
N LEU A 364 -24.65 4.45 79.98
CA LEU A 364 -25.33 3.38 80.73
C LEU A 364 -24.39 2.72 81.75
N GLY A 365 -23.13 2.51 81.39
CA GLY A 365 -22.09 2.02 82.30
C GLY A 365 -21.83 2.97 83.46
N ASP A 366 -21.71 4.28 83.18
CA ASP A 366 -21.51 5.32 84.18
C ASP A 366 -22.74 5.45 85.09
N ALA A 367 -23.96 5.36 84.54
CA ALA A 367 -25.20 5.33 85.31
C ALA A 367 -25.32 4.08 86.20
N ALA A 368 -25.01 2.89 85.68
CA ALA A 368 -24.98 1.65 86.46
C ALA A 368 -23.89 1.70 87.55
N GLY A 369 -22.75 2.31 87.26
CA GLY A 369 -21.68 2.59 88.21
C GLY A 369 -22.14 3.51 89.33
N ALA A 370 -22.74 4.65 88.99
CA ALA A 370 -23.30 5.61 89.94
C ALA A 370 -24.36 4.96 90.86
N LEU A 371 -25.30 4.19 90.29
CA LEU A 371 -26.28 3.42 91.05
C LEU A 371 -25.63 2.40 91.99
N LYS A 372 -24.57 1.71 91.53
CA LYS A 372 -23.81 0.77 92.37
C LYS A 372 -23.12 1.45 93.54
N THR A 373 -22.50 2.62 93.35
CA THR A 373 -21.91 3.41 94.44
C THR A 373 -22.95 3.86 95.45
N VAL A 374 -24.13 4.29 94.99
CA VAL A 374 -25.25 4.69 95.86
C VAL A 374 -25.77 3.51 96.68
N LEU A 375 -26.02 2.36 96.04
CA LEU A 375 -26.57 1.16 96.70
C LEU A 375 -25.56 0.41 97.59
N ARG A 376 -24.25 0.69 97.47
CA ARG A 376 -23.21 0.07 98.33
C ARG A 376 -22.96 0.87 99.61
N ASN A 377 -23.36 2.14 99.65
CA ASN A 377 -23.26 3.02 100.82
C ASN A 377 -24.47 2.89 101.78
N THR A 378 -25.32 1.89 101.58
CA THR A 378 -26.49 1.56 102.44
C THR A 378 -26.29 0.26 103.22
N GLY A 379 -25.04 -0.10 103.55
CA GLY A 379 -24.78 -1.16 104.53
C GLY A 379 -25.20 -0.70 105.92
N PRO A 380 -25.98 -1.48 106.68
CA PRO A 380 -26.40 -1.09 108.01
C PRO A 380 -25.25 -1.39 108.97
N ASP A 381 -24.43 -0.39 109.28
CA ASP A 381 -23.58 -0.35 110.48
C ASP A 381 -22.95 1.04 110.54
N GLU A 382 -23.57 1.95 111.31
CA GLU A 382 -22.93 2.95 112.19
C GLU A 382 -24.03 3.85 112.82
N PRO A 383 -23.90 4.22 114.11
CA PRO A 383 -24.97 4.84 114.87
C PRO A 383 -25.16 6.32 114.53
N ASP A 384 -26.43 6.63 114.32
CA ASP A 384 -27.11 7.92 114.23
C ASP A 384 -26.42 9.11 114.93
N THR A 385 -25.81 10.00 114.14
CA THR A 385 -25.58 11.40 114.51
C THR A 385 -25.57 12.30 113.25
N SER A 386 -26.49 13.27 113.24
CA SER A 386 -26.63 14.41 112.31
C SER A 386 -27.48 14.20 111.03
N ASP A 387 -28.73 14.66 111.10
CA ASP A 387 -29.69 14.92 110.00
C ASP A 387 -29.17 15.80 108.83
N MET A 388 -27.95 16.35 108.93
CA MET A 388 -27.32 17.13 107.84
C MET A 388 -26.57 16.28 106.81
N ASN A 389 -26.16 15.05 107.17
CA ASN A 389 -25.38 14.18 106.26
C ASN A 389 -26.23 13.51 105.17
N ASP A 390 -27.51 13.25 105.44
CA ASP A 390 -28.41 12.63 104.46
C ASP A 390 -28.85 13.62 103.37
N VAL A 391 -28.95 14.90 103.70
CA VAL A 391 -29.23 15.97 102.73
C VAL A 391 -28.05 16.18 101.80
N GLU A 392 -26.82 16.20 102.31
CA GLU A 392 -25.61 16.31 101.48
C GLU A 392 -25.40 15.06 100.61
N ARG A 393 -25.66 13.85 101.12
CA ARG A 393 -25.64 12.62 100.31
C ARG A 393 -26.68 12.64 99.19
N ARG A 394 -27.90 13.11 99.49
CA ARG A 394 -28.97 13.26 98.51
C ARG A 394 -28.64 14.33 97.46
N ASN A 395 -28.08 15.46 97.88
CA ASN A 395 -27.66 16.52 96.96
C ASN A 395 -26.51 16.05 96.05
N ASN A 396 -25.50 15.37 96.59
CA ASN A 396 -24.43 14.78 95.79
C ASN A 396 -24.94 13.71 94.80
N MET A 397 -25.95 12.93 95.19
CA MET A 397 -26.62 11.97 94.31
C MET A 397 -27.40 12.67 93.19
N LEU A 398 -28.15 13.74 93.53
CA LEU A 398 -28.89 14.54 92.56
C LEU A 398 -27.94 15.27 91.61
N ASP A 399 -26.80 15.76 92.08
CA ASP A 399 -25.77 16.39 91.27
C ASP A 399 -25.10 15.38 90.32
N HIS A 400 -24.78 14.16 90.79
CA HIS A 400 -24.28 13.09 89.92
C HIS A 400 -25.32 12.65 88.88
N LEU A 401 -26.60 12.53 89.27
CA LEU A 401 -27.70 12.23 88.35
C LEU A 401 -27.91 13.35 87.32
N LEU A 402 -27.76 14.61 87.73
CA LEU A 402 -27.87 15.77 86.86
C LEU A 402 -26.73 15.81 85.84
N ILE A 403 -25.49 15.52 86.26
CA ILE A 403 -24.34 15.39 85.35
C ILE A 403 -24.54 14.24 84.37
N LEU A 404 -25.04 13.09 84.82
CA LEU A 404 -25.37 11.95 83.96
C LEU A 404 -26.47 12.30 82.95
N LEU A 405 -27.54 12.97 83.39
CA LEU A 405 -28.63 13.44 82.52
C LEU A 405 -28.15 14.48 81.51
N ASN A 406 -27.29 15.41 81.91
CA ASN A 406 -26.67 16.37 81.00
C ASN A 406 -25.78 15.67 79.95
N SER A 407 -25.01 14.66 80.36
CA SER A 407 -24.17 13.89 79.44
C SER A 407 -25.00 13.04 78.46
N ALA A 408 -26.11 12.46 78.92
CA ALA A 408 -27.04 11.70 78.09
C ALA A 408 -27.79 12.61 77.09
N ALA A 409 -28.26 13.77 77.56
CA ALA A 409 -28.92 14.78 76.73
C ALA A 409 -27.98 15.38 75.68
N ALA A 410 -26.69 15.57 76.00
CA ALA A 410 -25.66 16.01 75.05
C ALA A 410 -25.37 14.96 73.95
N ILE A 411 -25.68 13.68 74.20
CA ILE A 411 -25.60 12.57 73.23
C ILE A 411 -26.93 12.40 72.48
N GLY A 412 -27.97 13.18 72.84
CA GLY A 412 -29.29 13.15 72.20
C GLY A 412 -30.22 12.04 72.73
N VAL A 413 -29.90 11.46 73.89
CA VAL A 413 -30.68 10.37 74.51
C VAL A 413 -31.26 10.84 75.83
N GLY A 414 -32.60 10.84 75.92
CA GLY A 414 -33.36 11.32 77.09
C GLY A 414 -33.75 12.79 76.99
N PRO A 415 -34.76 13.22 77.77
CA PRO A 415 -35.22 14.61 77.78
C PRO A 415 -34.13 15.55 78.26
N GLN A 416 -34.01 16.73 77.64
CA GLN A 416 -33.09 17.75 78.14
C GLN A 416 -33.52 18.14 79.56
N PRO A 417 -32.60 18.45 80.49
CA PRO A 417 -32.98 18.89 81.83
C PRO A 417 -33.90 20.13 81.84
N ALA A 418 -33.89 20.91 80.75
CA ALA A 418 -34.82 22.00 80.49
C ALA A 418 -36.28 21.55 80.25
N GLU A 419 -36.50 20.33 79.77
CA GLU A 419 -37.81 19.73 79.49
C GLU A 419 -38.38 18.98 80.70
N ILE A 420 -37.55 18.69 81.70
CA ILE A 420 -37.94 18.00 82.93
C ILE A 420 -38.34 19.05 83.99
N GLY A 421 -39.64 19.37 84.04
CA GLY A 421 -40.23 20.24 85.08
C GLY A 421 -40.66 21.62 84.59
N LYS A 422 -41.55 22.27 85.35
CA LYS A 422 -42.12 23.58 84.99
C LYS A 422 -41.03 24.67 85.05
N GLN A 423 -40.53 25.09 83.90
CA GLN A 423 -39.61 26.22 83.82
C GLN A 423 -40.33 27.53 84.19
N TYR A 424 -39.86 28.21 85.25
CA TYR A 424 -40.21 29.60 85.50
C TYR A 424 -39.51 30.49 84.48
N LYS A 425 -40.29 31.18 83.66
CA LYS A 425 -39.79 32.16 82.68
C LYS A 425 -39.10 33.31 83.41
N VAL A 426 -37.77 33.32 83.42
CA VAL A 426 -36.99 34.51 83.75
C VAL A 426 -37.00 35.44 82.53
N ARG A 427 -37.74 36.53 82.68
CA ARG A 427 -37.87 37.63 81.71
C ARG A 427 -36.52 38.33 81.54
N GLN A 428 -35.88 38.22 80.39
CA GLN A 428 -34.82 39.14 79.98
C GLN A 428 -35.36 40.21 79.02
N LYS A 429 -34.92 41.44 79.31
CA LYS A 429 -35.35 42.69 78.70
C LYS A 429 -34.82 42.83 77.27
N SER A 430 -35.64 43.53 76.49
CA SER A 430 -35.41 44.03 75.14
C SER A 430 -34.26 45.04 75.05
N ALA A 431 -33.40 44.86 74.05
CA ALA A 431 -32.57 45.87 73.38
C ALA A 431 -32.24 45.27 72.00
N GLY A 432 -32.75 45.76 70.88
CA GLY A 432 -32.30 46.98 70.23
C GLY A 432 -31.39 46.59 69.05
N GLU A 433 -31.97 46.28 67.88
CA GLU A 433 -31.21 45.96 66.67
C GLU A 433 -30.77 47.24 65.96
N THR A 434 -29.45 47.44 65.87
CA THR A 434 -28.82 48.25 64.82
C THR A 434 -27.56 47.54 64.30
N PRO A 435 -27.16 47.82 63.05
CA PRO A 435 -26.49 46.85 62.19
C PRO A 435 -24.96 46.99 62.22
N GLY A 436 -24.24 45.86 62.11
CA GLY A 436 -22.80 45.93 61.82
C GLY A 436 -22.00 44.64 62.02
N LYS A 437 -21.49 44.13 60.88
CA LYS A 437 -20.21 43.45 60.64
C LYS A 437 -20.04 41.93 60.87
N GLN A 438 -19.77 41.29 59.73
CA GLN A 438 -18.71 40.32 59.41
C GLN A 438 -18.78 38.88 59.95
N GLY A 439 -18.84 37.94 59.01
CA GLY A 439 -18.48 36.53 59.19
C GLY A 439 -18.97 35.64 58.05
N ILE A 440 -18.36 35.74 56.86
CA ILE A 440 -18.65 34.83 55.74
C ILE A 440 -18.04 33.46 56.07
N LYS A 441 -18.91 32.45 56.26
CA LYS A 441 -18.51 31.05 56.32
C LYS A 441 -18.38 30.48 54.91
N ARG A 442 -17.38 29.63 54.78
CA ARG A 442 -16.84 29.06 53.54
C ARG A 442 -17.74 27.93 53.03
N GLY A 443 -18.12 27.98 51.75
CA GLY A 443 -18.61 26.82 51.01
C GLY A 443 -20.11 26.78 50.76
N GLU A 444 -20.63 27.72 49.99
CA GLU A 444 -21.82 27.54 49.15
C GLU A 444 -21.81 28.66 48.10
N LEU A 445 -21.67 28.31 46.81
CA LEU A 445 -21.93 29.22 45.70
C LEU A 445 -22.97 28.58 44.79
N PRO A 446 -24.12 29.25 44.58
CA PRO A 446 -25.03 28.92 43.51
C PRO A 446 -24.58 29.58 42.19
N VAL A 447 -24.83 28.83 41.13
CA VAL A 447 -24.70 29.19 39.72
C VAL A 447 -25.52 30.44 39.39
N VAL A 448 -24.89 31.44 38.76
CA VAL A 448 -25.59 32.47 37.98
C VAL A 448 -24.86 32.69 36.65
N SER A 449 -25.64 32.49 35.59
CA SER A 449 -25.36 32.75 34.18
C SER A 449 -25.39 34.26 33.89
N GLY A 450 -24.42 34.76 33.12
CA GLY A 450 -24.39 36.14 32.59
C GLY A 450 -23.11 36.45 31.81
N PRO A 451 -23.16 37.18 30.67
CA PRO A 451 -22.23 37.02 29.57
C PRO A 451 -21.00 37.93 29.67
N GLY A 452 -19.84 37.38 29.32
CA GLY A 452 -18.67 38.17 28.92
C GLY A 452 -17.69 38.49 30.05
N THR A 453 -16.99 37.47 30.56
CA THR A 453 -15.56 37.55 30.91
C THR A 453 -14.98 36.13 30.91
N LEU A 454 -13.97 35.88 30.07
CA LEU A 454 -13.26 34.61 29.97
C LEU A 454 -12.31 34.41 31.15
N PRO A 455 -12.21 33.18 31.71
CA PRO A 455 -10.96 32.62 32.18
C PRO A 455 -10.39 31.65 31.15
N HIS A 456 -9.10 31.85 30.90
CA HIS A 456 -8.27 31.17 29.91
C HIS A 456 -7.70 29.87 30.54
N TYR A 457 -7.80 28.76 29.80
CA TYR A 457 -7.13 27.45 29.96
C TYR A 457 -7.67 26.45 31.02
N GLN A 458 -8.19 25.30 30.55
CA GLN A 458 -8.43 24.05 31.31
C GLN A 458 -7.62 22.89 30.70
N LEU A 459 -7.35 21.82 31.46
CA LEU A 459 -6.61 20.64 30.99
C LEU A 459 -7.26 20.05 29.72
N GLY A 460 -6.51 20.09 28.62
CA GLY A 460 -6.99 19.89 27.24
C GLY A 460 -6.53 21.01 26.29
N ASP A 461 -6.04 22.11 26.84
CA ASP A 461 -5.63 23.31 26.10
C ASP A 461 -4.13 23.31 25.74
N LEU A 462 -3.65 22.18 25.21
CA LEU A 462 -2.41 22.08 24.43
C LEU A 462 -2.80 21.70 23.00
N GLY A 463 -2.62 22.67 22.12
CA GLY A 463 -3.14 22.72 20.76
C GLY A 463 -2.90 21.50 19.88
N LEU A 464 -3.99 21.04 19.27
CA LEU A 464 -3.97 20.61 17.87
C LEU A 464 -4.69 21.68 17.05
N ILE A 465 -3.91 22.36 16.22
CA ILE A 465 -4.36 23.38 15.27
C ILE A 465 -5.48 22.78 14.39
N PRO A 466 -6.67 23.40 14.29
CA PRO A 466 -7.70 22.97 13.36
C PRO A 466 -7.16 23.05 11.94
N ARG A 467 -7.12 21.91 11.22
CA ARG A 467 -6.77 21.90 9.80
C ARG A 467 -7.75 22.79 9.03
N PRO A 468 -7.28 23.71 8.16
CA PRO A 468 -8.17 24.51 7.33
C PRO A 468 -8.99 23.59 6.43
N LYS A 469 -10.31 23.82 6.35
CA LYS A 469 -11.25 23.15 5.42
C LYS A 469 -11.09 23.67 3.97
N LEU A 470 -9.86 23.92 3.54
CA LEU A 470 -9.53 24.30 2.16
C LEU A 470 -8.44 23.34 1.67
N PRO A 471 -8.64 22.67 0.52
CA PRO A 471 -7.65 21.76 -0.03
C PRO A 471 -6.38 22.55 -0.39
N ILE A 472 -5.23 22.08 0.09
CA ILE A 472 -3.92 22.58 -0.33
C ILE A 472 -3.73 22.19 -1.80
N PRO A 473 -3.50 23.14 -2.72
CA PRO A 473 -3.39 22.83 -4.14
C PRO A 473 -2.14 21.99 -4.38
N THR A 474 -2.33 20.81 -4.98
CA THR A 474 -1.26 19.92 -5.41
C THR A 474 -0.52 20.52 -6.62
N SER A 475 0.66 20.00 -6.97
CA SER A 475 1.42 20.45 -8.16
C SER A 475 0.61 20.38 -9.46
N LEU A 476 -0.43 19.54 -9.50
CA LEU A 476 -1.39 19.44 -10.61
C LEU A 476 -2.34 20.65 -10.69
N ASP A 477 -2.71 21.27 -9.56
CA ASP A 477 -3.56 22.47 -9.54
C ASP A 477 -2.78 23.73 -9.95
N LYS A 478 -1.47 23.77 -9.72
CA LYS A 478 -0.59 24.85 -10.21
C LYS A 478 -0.41 24.80 -11.74
N MET A 479 -0.57 23.64 -12.37
CA MET A 479 -0.63 23.50 -13.83
C MET A 479 -1.96 23.94 -14.44
N ARG A 480 -3.05 23.99 -13.64
CA ARG A 480 -4.39 24.36 -14.12
C ARG A 480 -4.54 25.86 -14.42
N VAL A 481 -3.70 26.70 -13.82
CA VAL A 481 -3.71 28.15 -14.00
C VAL A 481 -2.81 28.61 -15.16
N LEU A 482 -1.98 27.71 -15.71
CA LEU A 482 -1.13 28.00 -16.88
C LEU A 482 -1.85 27.84 -18.23
N SER A 483 -3.12 27.41 -18.24
CA SER A 483 -3.91 27.22 -19.46
C SER A 483 -4.93 28.33 -19.74
N ALA A 484 -4.93 29.42 -18.96
CA ALA A 484 -5.80 30.58 -19.19
C ALA A 484 -5.30 31.55 -20.27
N THR A 485 -4.22 31.21 -20.99
CA THR A 485 -3.72 31.97 -22.14
C THR A 485 -3.53 31.05 -23.35
N THR A 486 -4.55 30.30 -23.75
CA THR A 486 -4.68 29.89 -25.15
C THR A 486 -6.14 29.82 -25.53
N ARG A 487 -6.53 30.74 -26.41
CA ARG A 487 -7.83 30.81 -27.06
C ARG A 487 -8.20 29.46 -27.68
N LEU A 488 -9.05 28.64 -27.05
CA LEU A 488 -9.79 27.54 -27.71
C LEU A 488 -10.94 27.07 -26.80
N GLY A 489 -11.83 27.99 -26.42
CA GLY A 489 -13.01 27.75 -25.58
C GLY A 489 -14.32 27.47 -26.35
N GLY A 490 -14.25 26.88 -27.55
CA GLY A 490 -15.39 26.87 -28.49
C GLY A 490 -16.01 25.51 -28.86
N LEU A 491 -15.54 24.37 -28.35
CA LEU A 491 -15.99 23.04 -28.84
C LEU A 491 -16.13 21.99 -27.72
N ARG A 492 -16.88 22.29 -26.66
CA ARG A 492 -17.20 21.31 -25.59
C ARG A 492 -18.70 21.20 -25.30
N LYS A 493 -19.55 21.16 -26.33
CA LYS A 493 -21.00 20.89 -26.16
C LYS A 493 -21.61 19.83 -27.09
N VAL A 494 -20.81 19.06 -27.80
CA VAL A 494 -21.32 17.87 -28.50
C VAL A 494 -20.30 16.76 -28.32
N LEU A 495 -20.60 15.80 -27.43
CA LEU A 495 -20.14 14.38 -27.42
C LEU A 495 -20.13 13.83 -25.98
N CYS A 496 -21.31 13.54 -25.45
CA CYS A 496 -21.50 12.47 -24.47
C CYS A 496 -22.64 11.58 -24.95
N ARG A 497 -22.31 10.59 -25.77
CA ARG A 497 -23.00 9.30 -25.94
C ARG A 497 -22.04 8.41 -26.72
N SER A 498 -21.13 7.75 -26.00
CA SER A 498 -20.29 6.70 -26.55
C SER A 498 -21.18 5.47 -26.80
N VAL A 499 -21.63 5.30 -28.03
CA VAL A 499 -22.06 4.00 -28.53
C VAL A 499 -20.78 3.23 -28.82
N GLY A 500 -20.61 2.06 -28.21
CA GLY A 500 -19.43 1.23 -28.33
C GLY A 500 -19.07 0.96 -29.78
N ILE A 501 -17.81 1.23 -30.14
CA ILE A 501 -17.24 0.86 -31.43
C ILE A 501 -16.90 -0.63 -31.36
N GLN A 502 -17.85 -1.47 -31.76
CA GLN A 502 -17.53 -2.80 -32.28
C GLN A 502 -16.77 -2.58 -33.59
N THR A 503 -15.45 -2.75 -33.58
CA THR A 503 -14.69 -2.91 -34.82
C THR A 503 -14.98 -4.30 -35.38
N VAL A 504 -16.11 -4.42 -36.09
CA VAL A 504 -16.38 -5.58 -36.91
C VAL A 504 -15.41 -5.53 -38.09
N SER A 505 -14.61 -6.59 -38.21
CA SER A 505 -13.59 -6.85 -39.23
C SER A 505 -13.91 -6.20 -40.60
N ALA A 506 -12.94 -5.50 -41.20
CA ALA A 506 -13.05 -4.90 -42.55
C ALA A 506 -13.62 -5.83 -43.64
N PRO A 507 -13.38 -7.16 -43.65
CA PRO A 507 -14.04 -8.08 -44.59
C PRO A 507 -15.57 -8.11 -44.48
N LYS A 508 -16.12 -7.91 -43.29
CA LYS A 508 -17.57 -7.92 -43.03
C LYS A 508 -18.23 -6.59 -43.39
N ALA A 509 -17.52 -5.47 -43.22
CA ALA A 509 -17.97 -4.17 -43.71
C ALA A 509 -17.98 -4.13 -45.26
N MET A 510 -16.96 -4.71 -45.90
CA MET A 510 -16.92 -4.86 -47.36
C MET A 510 -18.03 -5.79 -47.87
N PHE A 511 -18.30 -6.90 -47.18
CA PHE A 511 -19.40 -7.82 -47.53
C PHE A 511 -20.78 -7.15 -47.46
N TYR A 512 -21.04 -6.32 -46.43
CA TYR A 512 -22.29 -5.57 -46.34
C TYR A 512 -22.39 -4.43 -47.36
N ALA A 513 -21.27 -3.77 -47.69
CA ALA A 513 -21.24 -2.77 -48.76
C ALA A 513 -21.56 -3.40 -50.13
N ASP A 514 -21.04 -4.60 -50.40
CA ASP A 514 -21.28 -5.34 -51.65
C ASP A 514 -22.72 -5.88 -51.72
N GLN A 515 -23.28 -6.30 -50.58
CA GLN A 515 -24.68 -6.72 -50.48
C GLN A 515 -25.69 -5.55 -50.60
N LEU A 516 -25.29 -4.34 -50.23
CA LEU A 516 -26.08 -3.12 -50.43
C LEU A 516 -25.99 -2.60 -51.88
N LEU A 517 -24.81 -2.69 -52.49
CA LEU A 517 -24.60 -2.30 -53.89
C LEU A 517 -25.34 -3.26 -54.85
N SER A 518 -25.29 -4.58 -54.61
CA SER A 518 -26.01 -5.57 -55.44
C SER A 518 -27.55 -5.47 -55.40
N ARG A 519 -28.13 -4.78 -54.39
CA ARG A 519 -29.57 -4.51 -54.28
C ARG A 519 -29.99 -3.14 -54.81
N ALA A 520 -29.06 -2.28 -55.20
CA ALA A 520 -29.35 -0.95 -55.72
C ALA A 520 -29.71 -0.98 -57.21
N PRO A 521 -30.62 -0.10 -57.69
CA PRO A 521 -30.98 -0.01 -59.11
C PRO A 521 -29.76 0.30 -60.00
N HIS A 522 -29.75 -0.22 -61.24
CA HIS A 522 -28.60 -0.19 -62.15
C HIS A 522 -28.03 1.22 -62.39
N ALA A 523 -28.89 2.24 -62.44
CA ALA A 523 -28.50 3.64 -62.61
C ALA A 523 -27.63 4.18 -61.44
N THR A 524 -27.86 3.69 -60.22
CA THR A 524 -27.04 4.08 -59.05
C THR A 524 -25.69 3.35 -59.00
N GLN A 525 -25.58 2.16 -59.59
CA GLN A 525 -24.31 1.43 -59.69
C GLN A 525 -23.38 2.09 -60.73
N GLU A 526 -23.93 2.55 -61.86
CA GLU A 526 -23.16 3.24 -62.91
C GLU A 526 -22.65 4.61 -62.48
N ALA A 527 -23.43 5.37 -61.70
CA ALA A 527 -23.03 6.68 -61.20
C ALA A 527 -21.79 6.62 -60.27
N VAL A 528 -21.71 5.59 -59.42
CA VAL A 528 -20.58 5.40 -58.49
C VAL A 528 -19.31 4.95 -59.22
N LEU A 529 -19.45 4.19 -60.32
CA LEU A 529 -18.31 3.80 -61.17
C LEU A 529 -17.80 4.96 -62.04
N HIS A 530 -18.68 5.90 -62.44
CA HIS A 530 -18.31 7.08 -63.21
C HIS A 530 -17.49 8.10 -62.39
N ASP A 531 -17.75 8.22 -61.09
CA ASP A 531 -17.02 9.13 -60.19
C ASP A 531 -15.62 8.63 -59.79
N LEU A 532 -15.23 7.40 -60.16
CA LEU A 532 -13.91 6.82 -59.90
C LEU A 532 -12.95 6.87 -61.10
N GLN A 533 -13.34 7.47 -62.23
CA GLN A 533 -12.43 7.71 -63.35
C GLN A 533 -11.57 8.98 -63.12
N PRO A 534 -10.25 8.94 -63.38
CA PRO A 534 -9.41 10.13 -63.28
C PRO A 534 -9.77 11.12 -64.41
N PRO A 535 -9.65 12.45 -64.18
CA PRO A 535 -10.13 13.44 -65.13
C PRO A 535 -9.30 13.42 -66.43
N ASP A 536 -10.01 13.38 -67.57
CA ASP A 536 -9.46 13.51 -68.91
C ASP A 536 -8.62 14.78 -69.05
N ARG A 537 -7.32 14.62 -69.34
CA ARG A 537 -6.44 15.74 -69.70
C ARG A 537 -6.83 16.26 -71.09
N ALA A 538 -7.56 17.37 -71.09
CA ALA A 538 -7.82 18.18 -72.26
C ALA A 538 -6.51 18.59 -72.97
N ARG A 539 -6.58 18.58 -74.30
CA ARG A 539 -5.56 18.93 -75.30
C ARG A 539 -4.75 20.18 -74.94
N ALA A 540 -3.43 20.03 -74.86
CA ALA A 540 -2.49 21.15 -74.91
C ALA A 540 -2.28 21.62 -76.36
N SER A 541 -2.34 22.93 -76.58
CA SER A 541 -2.10 23.61 -77.86
C SER A 541 -0.62 23.50 -78.31
N PRO A 542 -0.31 23.61 -79.62
CA PRO A 542 1.07 23.46 -80.10
C PRO A 542 1.90 24.71 -79.79
N ILE A 543 3.10 24.49 -79.26
CA ILE A 543 4.13 25.51 -79.02
C ILE A 543 4.69 25.99 -80.36
N MET A 544 4.60 27.30 -80.62
CA MET A 544 5.25 27.97 -81.74
C MET A 544 6.78 27.93 -81.58
N LEU A 545 7.46 27.26 -82.51
CA LEU A 545 8.92 27.29 -82.66
C LEU A 545 9.38 28.68 -83.15
N GLY A 546 10.20 29.34 -82.33
CA GLY A 546 10.84 30.62 -82.66
C GLY A 546 11.86 30.50 -83.80
N ARG A 547 11.86 31.50 -84.68
CA ARG A 547 12.81 31.69 -85.80
C ARG A 547 14.26 31.74 -85.31
N ILE A 548 15.10 30.91 -85.90
CA ILE A 548 16.57 31.01 -85.83
C ILE A 548 17.02 32.14 -86.78
N SER A 549 17.74 33.14 -86.25
CA SER A 549 18.45 34.16 -87.04
C SER A 549 19.87 33.69 -87.38
N PRO A 550 20.40 34.00 -88.58
CA PRO A 550 21.70 33.51 -89.00
C PRO A 550 22.87 34.31 -88.41
N MET A 551 23.95 33.56 -88.15
CA MET A 551 25.21 33.99 -87.54
C MET A 551 25.93 35.11 -88.32
N LYS A 552 26.47 36.06 -87.55
CA LYS A 552 27.37 37.12 -88.00
C LYS A 552 28.81 36.57 -88.00
N LYS A 553 29.47 36.62 -89.17
CA LYS A 553 30.90 36.34 -89.34
C LYS A 553 31.75 37.21 -88.40
N MET A 554 32.70 36.60 -87.69
CA MET A 554 33.85 37.28 -87.10
C MET A 554 35.11 36.66 -87.67
N ALA A 555 35.87 37.49 -88.38
CA ALA A 555 37.21 37.20 -88.87
C ALA A 555 38.24 37.66 -87.84
N GLY A 556 39.24 36.80 -87.61
CA GLY A 556 40.67 37.11 -87.40
C GLY A 556 41.13 38.12 -86.33
N LYS A 557 41.96 37.65 -85.39
CA LYS A 557 43.36 38.07 -85.18
C LYS A 557 43.94 37.27 -83.99
N VAL A 558 44.95 36.43 -84.22
CA VAL A 558 46.39 36.70 -83.98
C VAL A 558 46.68 37.14 -82.54
N MET A 559 47.06 36.19 -81.68
CA MET A 559 48.41 36.02 -81.14
C MET A 559 48.54 34.65 -80.47
#